data_AF-A0A9Q4A6H5-F1
#
_entry.id   AF-A0A9Q4A6H5-F1
#
_cell.length_a   1.000
_cell.length_b   1.000
_cell.length_c   1.000
_cell.angle_alpha   90.00
_cell.angle_beta   90.00
_cell.angle_gamma   90.00
#
_symmetry.space_group_name_H-M   'P 1'
#
loop_
_entity.id
_entity.type
_entity.pdbx_description
1 polymer ?
#
loop_
_entity_poly.entity_id
_entity_poly.type
_entity_poly.pdbx_seq_one_letter_code
_entity_poly.pdbx_strand_id
1 'polypeptide(L)'
;LYQYAPNPIGWVDPWGWSPSSALDRSLGGVVGDNMQAQHVIPVQVWNRHEGFLNRIGMDGTRDKASNGLLMPDSEAKAKVIGRKVHHNGSHKDYSDLVDEKLKRISKRYSRKEISRAQARQHVESLQRSLRKKTVSGKIRTKSSTGRLC
;
A
#
# COMPACT_ATOMS: atom_id res chain seq x y z
N LEU A 1 17.53 -16.64 -25.76
CA LEU A 1 16.20 -16.89 -25.17
C LEU A 1 15.82 -15.66 -24.36
N TYR A 2 14.93 -14.80 -24.85
CA TYR A 2 14.52 -13.59 -24.14
C TYR A 2 13.68 -13.99 -22.92
N GLN A 3 14.23 -13.83 -21.71
CA GLN A 3 13.42 -13.88 -20.49
C GLN A 3 12.53 -12.64 -20.49
N TYR A 4 11.27 -12.82 -20.88
CA TYR A 4 10.23 -11.88 -20.50
C TYR A 4 10.13 -11.94 -18.96
N ALA A 5 10.56 -10.86 -18.30
CA ALA A 5 10.18 -10.63 -16.92
C ALA A 5 8.64 -10.73 -16.83
N PRO A 6 8.08 -11.45 -15.86
CA PRO A 6 6.63 -11.54 -15.73
C PRO A 6 6.07 -10.12 -15.55
N ASN A 7 5.29 -9.72 -16.55
CA ASN A 7 4.48 -8.52 -16.57
C ASN A 7 3.59 -8.55 -15.30
N PRO A 8 3.51 -7.49 -14.47
CA PRO A 8 2.78 -7.51 -13.20
C PRO A 8 1.25 -7.50 -13.37
N ILE A 9 0.76 -7.81 -14.57
CA ILE A 9 -0.65 -7.90 -14.92
C ILE A 9 -1.11 -9.32 -14.57
N GLY A 10 -1.63 -9.49 -13.35
CA GLY A 10 -2.70 -10.46 -13.11
C GLY A 10 -2.36 -11.84 -12.53
N TRP A 11 -1.15 -12.12 -12.05
CA TRP A 11 -0.94 -13.36 -11.28
C TRP A 11 -1.29 -13.14 -9.79
N VAL A 12 -2.52 -13.48 -9.43
CA VAL A 12 -2.82 -13.94 -8.06
C VAL A 12 -2.13 -15.28 -7.92
N ASP A 13 -1.00 -15.32 -7.22
CA ASP A 13 -0.32 -16.58 -6.96
C ASP A 13 -1.21 -17.47 -6.07
N PRO A 14 -1.72 -18.61 -6.58
CA PRO A 14 -2.54 -19.54 -5.79
C PRO A 14 -1.82 -20.08 -4.55
N TRP A 15 -0.49 -19.99 -4.50
CA TRP A 15 0.38 -20.50 -3.43
C TRP A 15 0.85 -19.44 -2.43
N GLY A 16 0.53 -18.16 -2.66
CA GLY A 16 0.78 -17.11 -1.69
C GLY A 16 2.20 -16.51 -1.62
N TRP A 17 2.99 -16.63 -2.68
CA TRP A 17 4.34 -16.03 -2.81
C TRP A 17 4.33 -14.62 -3.37
N SER A 18 3.21 -14.15 -3.95
CA SER A 18 3.05 -12.72 -4.17
C SER A 18 2.98 -12.02 -2.81
N PRO A 19 3.80 -10.97 -2.54
CA PRO A 19 3.77 -10.26 -1.27
C PRO A 19 2.38 -9.68 -0.92
N SER A 20 1.48 -9.58 -1.90
CA SER A 20 0.10 -9.12 -1.73
C SER A 20 -0.91 -10.23 -1.41
N SER A 21 -0.60 -11.50 -1.59
CA SER A 21 -1.55 -12.62 -1.39
C SER A 21 -1.99 -12.79 0.07
N ALA A 22 -1.07 -12.72 1.02
CA ALA A 22 -1.37 -12.74 2.45
C ALA A 22 -2.23 -11.53 2.85
N LEU A 23 -1.93 -10.37 2.26
CA LEU A 23 -2.73 -9.17 2.46
C LEU A 23 -4.13 -9.31 1.86
N ASP A 24 -4.25 -9.86 0.65
CA ASP A 24 -5.51 -10.07 -0.05
C ASP A 24 -6.44 -10.98 0.74
N ARG A 25 -5.91 -12.09 1.26
CA ARG A 25 -6.64 -12.96 2.19
C ARG A 25 -7.06 -12.20 3.45
N SER A 26 -6.20 -11.36 4.01
CA SER A 26 -6.53 -10.54 5.18
C SER A 26 -7.61 -9.49 4.89
N LEU A 27 -7.78 -9.08 3.64
CA LEU A 27 -8.79 -8.11 3.21
C LEU A 27 -10.10 -8.77 2.77
N GLY A 28 -10.15 -10.10 2.69
CA GLY A 28 -11.30 -10.84 2.17
C GLY A 28 -11.42 -10.76 0.65
N GLY A 29 -10.29 -10.73 -0.07
CA GLY A 29 -10.26 -10.76 -1.53
C GLY A 29 -10.94 -11.99 -2.12
N VAL A 30 -11.50 -11.83 -3.32
CA VAL A 30 -12.23 -12.87 -4.04
C VAL A 30 -11.55 -13.15 -5.38
N VAL A 31 -11.24 -14.40 -5.66
CA VAL A 31 -10.60 -14.78 -6.93
C VAL A 31 -11.51 -14.42 -8.11
N GLY A 32 -10.94 -13.74 -9.11
CA GLY A 32 -11.66 -13.39 -10.34
C GLY A 32 -12.58 -12.17 -10.23
N ASP A 33 -12.55 -11.42 -9.11
CA ASP A 33 -13.39 -10.22 -8.93
C ASP A 33 -12.81 -8.94 -9.58
N ASN A 34 -11.63 -9.04 -10.22
CA ASN A 34 -10.85 -7.93 -10.78
C ASN A 34 -10.42 -6.87 -9.73
N MET A 35 -10.23 -7.32 -8.49
CA MET A 35 -9.64 -6.52 -7.42
C MET A 35 -8.24 -7.04 -7.09
N GLN A 36 -7.41 -6.16 -6.54
CA GLN A 36 -6.08 -6.48 -6.05
C GLN A 36 -5.83 -5.81 -4.71
N ALA A 37 -5.14 -6.53 -3.82
CA ALA A 37 -4.63 -5.97 -2.58
C ALA A 37 -3.46 -5.01 -2.82
N GLN A 38 -3.66 -3.76 -2.40
CA GLN A 38 -2.65 -2.72 -2.34
C GLN A 38 -2.21 -2.51 -0.88
N HIS A 39 -0.91 -2.63 -0.60
CA HIS A 39 -0.36 -2.17 0.68
C HIS A 39 -0.38 -0.65 0.75
N VAL A 40 -0.90 -0.11 1.84
CA VAL A 40 -0.93 1.34 2.11
C VAL A 40 0.47 1.88 2.40
N ILE A 41 1.27 1.12 3.14
CA ILE A 41 2.71 1.28 3.19
C ILE A 41 3.30 0.18 2.30
N PRO A 42 3.80 0.50 1.08
CA PRO A 42 4.33 -0.48 0.15
C PRO A 42 5.43 -1.33 0.77
N VAL A 43 5.53 -2.60 0.38
CA VAL A 43 6.46 -3.58 0.98
C VAL A 43 7.90 -3.09 1.01
N GLN A 44 8.40 -2.54 -0.10
CA GLN A 44 9.76 -2.00 -0.15
C GLN A 44 9.96 -0.81 0.80
N VAL A 45 8.94 0.06 0.95
CA VAL A 45 8.98 1.17 1.91
C VAL A 45 8.96 0.62 3.33
N TRP A 46 8.11 -0.37 3.61
CA TRP A 46 8.05 -1.04 4.92
C TRP A 46 9.42 -1.60 5.31
N ASN A 47 10.06 -2.35 4.40
CA ASN A 47 11.34 -3.00 4.65
C ASN A 47 12.45 -1.98 4.95
N ARG A 48 12.49 -0.84 4.24
CA ARG A 48 13.44 0.25 4.54
C ARG A 48 13.23 0.87 5.92
N HIS A 49 11.99 0.87 6.42
CA HIS A 49 11.62 1.46 7.71
C HIS A 49 11.37 0.41 8.81
N GLU A 50 11.69 -0.86 8.57
CA GLU A 50 11.31 -1.98 9.44
C GLU A 50 11.80 -1.78 10.88
N GLY A 51 13.07 -1.41 11.06
CA GLY A 51 13.62 -1.14 12.39
C GLY A 51 12.88 -0.02 13.14
N PHE A 52 12.40 1.02 12.45
CA PHE A 52 11.55 2.05 13.06
C PHE A 52 10.15 1.51 13.40
N LEU A 53 9.51 0.82 12.45
CA LEU A 53 8.15 0.28 12.61
C LEU A 53 8.08 -0.76 13.74
N ASN A 54 9.08 -1.64 13.85
CA ASN A 54 9.19 -2.62 14.94
C ASN A 54 9.39 -1.90 16.29
N ARG A 55 10.22 -0.84 16.35
CA ARG A 55 10.41 -0.01 17.57
C ARG A 55 9.17 0.76 18.01
N ILE A 56 8.12 0.82 17.20
CA ILE A 56 6.82 1.39 17.58
C ILE A 56 5.71 0.31 17.68
N GLY A 57 6.11 -0.97 17.66
CA GLY A 57 5.26 -2.14 17.89
C GLY A 57 4.40 -2.54 16.70
N MET A 58 4.80 -2.16 15.48
CA MET A 58 4.05 -2.49 14.26
C MET A 58 4.56 -3.76 13.57
N ASP A 59 5.46 -4.51 14.21
CA ASP A 59 5.90 -5.82 13.75
C ASP A 59 4.70 -6.76 13.48
N GLY A 60 4.84 -7.60 12.45
CA GLY A 60 3.78 -8.53 12.04
C GLY A 60 2.52 -7.89 11.40
N THR A 61 2.46 -6.55 11.28
CA THR A 61 1.28 -5.86 10.71
C THR A 61 1.41 -5.50 9.22
N ARG A 62 2.55 -5.78 8.58
CA ARG A 62 2.81 -5.46 7.16
C ARG A 62 1.72 -6.00 6.23
N ASP A 63 1.37 -7.29 6.39
CA ASP A 63 0.41 -8.00 5.52
C ASP A 63 -0.98 -8.16 6.14
N LYS A 64 -1.34 -7.28 7.10
CA LYS A 64 -2.66 -7.27 7.72
C LYS A 64 -3.54 -6.22 7.07
N ALA A 65 -4.86 -6.37 7.20
CA ALA A 65 -5.86 -5.42 6.71
C ALA A 65 -5.61 -3.98 7.19
N SER A 66 -4.99 -3.79 8.36
CA SER A 66 -4.57 -2.48 8.86
C SER A 66 -3.56 -1.77 7.96
N ASN A 67 -2.84 -2.48 7.09
CA ASN A 67 -1.94 -1.92 6.07
C ASN A 67 -2.44 -2.18 4.64
N GLY A 68 -3.70 -2.54 4.43
CA GLY A 68 -4.23 -2.90 3.12
C GLY A 68 -5.43 -2.08 2.64
N LEU A 69 -5.66 -2.15 1.33
CA LEU A 69 -6.86 -1.69 0.62
C LEU A 69 -7.09 -2.58 -0.60
N LEU A 70 -8.31 -3.08 -0.81
CA LEU A 70 -8.71 -3.68 -2.09
C LEU A 70 -8.97 -2.57 -3.10
N MET A 71 -8.34 -2.68 -4.25
CA MET A 71 -8.45 -1.71 -5.35
C MET A 71 -8.81 -2.43 -6.65
N PRO A 72 -9.57 -1.80 -7.56
CA PRO A 72 -9.76 -2.35 -8.89
C PRO A 72 -8.40 -2.48 -9.61
N ASP A 73 -8.21 -3.57 -10.34
CA ASP A 73 -6.98 -3.89 -11.08
C ASP A 73 -6.82 -3.13 -12.42
N SER A 74 -7.87 -2.41 -12.81
CA SER A 74 -7.98 -1.80 -14.13
C SER A 74 -8.89 -0.58 -14.09
N GLU A 75 -8.69 0.33 -15.03
CA GLU A 75 -9.57 1.48 -15.23
C GLU A 75 -11.01 1.03 -15.55
N ALA A 76 -11.15 -0.03 -16.35
CA ALA A 76 -12.45 -0.60 -16.72
C ALA A 76 -13.22 -1.04 -15.47
N LYS A 77 -12.59 -1.86 -14.60
CA LYS A 77 -13.23 -2.26 -13.34
C LYS A 77 -13.54 -1.05 -12.46
N ALA A 78 -12.62 -0.10 -12.35
CA ALA A 78 -12.83 1.10 -11.54
C ALA A 78 -14.06 1.89 -11.97
N LYS A 79 -14.28 2.06 -13.28
CA LYS A 79 -15.50 2.69 -13.84
C LYS A 79 -16.75 1.91 -13.44
N VAL A 80 -16.75 0.58 -13.60
CA VAL A 80 -17.89 -0.29 -13.26
C VAL A 80 -18.31 -0.14 -11.79
N ILE A 81 -17.34 -0.08 -10.86
CA ILE A 81 -17.63 0.01 -9.42
C ILE A 81 -17.57 1.44 -8.85
N GLY A 82 -17.57 2.47 -9.72
CA GLY A 82 -17.59 3.87 -9.30
C GLY A 82 -16.35 4.34 -8.52
N ARG A 83 -15.19 3.72 -8.75
CA ARG A 83 -13.91 4.09 -8.11
C ARG A 83 -13.09 5.02 -9.01
N LYS A 84 -12.46 6.00 -8.37
CA LYS A 84 -11.63 7.02 -9.05
C LYS A 84 -10.16 6.64 -9.19
N VAL A 85 -9.73 5.56 -8.53
CA VAL A 85 -8.35 5.11 -8.54
C VAL A 85 -8.31 3.60 -8.72
N HIS A 86 -7.39 3.13 -9.56
CA HIS A 86 -7.13 1.71 -9.79
C HIS A 86 -5.63 1.41 -9.61
N HIS A 87 -5.32 0.16 -9.30
CA HIS A 87 -3.97 -0.34 -9.20
C HIS A 87 -3.60 -1.04 -10.52
N ASN A 88 -2.47 -0.66 -11.12
CA ASN A 88 -1.95 -1.34 -12.30
C ASN A 88 -0.42 -1.26 -12.27
N GLY A 89 0.17 -2.24 -11.59
CA GLY A 89 1.62 -2.41 -11.45
C GLY A 89 2.29 -1.40 -10.51
N SER A 90 3.56 -1.14 -10.80
CA SER A 90 4.43 -0.32 -9.95
C SER A 90 3.96 1.14 -9.84
N HIS A 91 4.13 1.70 -8.65
CA HIS A 91 3.69 3.04 -8.24
C HIS A 91 4.80 3.72 -7.42
N LYS A 92 5.82 4.21 -8.15
CA LYS A 92 7.01 4.83 -7.57
C LYS A 92 6.68 6.15 -6.85
N ASP A 93 5.83 7.00 -7.41
CA ASP A 93 5.54 8.31 -6.83
C ASP A 93 4.77 8.15 -5.52
N TYR A 94 3.82 7.21 -5.46
CA TYR A 94 3.15 6.82 -4.22
C TYR A 94 4.16 6.28 -3.20
N SER A 95 5.06 5.40 -3.62
CA SER A 95 6.07 4.82 -2.74
C SER A 95 6.99 5.90 -2.14
N ASP A 96 7.43 6.86 -2.95
CA ASP A 96 8.26 7.98 -2.53
C ASP A 96 7.51 8.91 -1.57
N LEU A 97 6.24 9.23 -1.88
CA LEU A 97 5.37 10.00 -0.99
C LEU A 97 5.23 9.36 0.39
N VAL A 98 5.02 8.04 0.44
CA VAL A 98 4.90 7.30 1.71
C VAL A 98 6.23 7.26 2.45
N ASP A 99 7.33 7.02 1.73
CA ASP A 99 8.70 6.99 2.29
C ASP A 99 9.06 8.32 2.95
N GLU A 100 8.83 9.45 2.29
CA GLU A 100 9.07 10.78 2.85
C GLU A 100 8.23 11.07 4.10
N LYS A 101 6.98 10.58 4.14
CA LYS A 101 6.10 10.75 5.30
C LYS A 101 6.57 9.91 6.48
N LEU A 102 6.99 8.66 6.25
CA LEU A 102 7.57 7.81 7.29
C LEU A 102 8.91 8.35 7.78
N LYS A 103 9.81 8.80 6.90
CA LYS A 103 11.07 9.46 7.26
C LYS A 103 10.85 10.62 8.24
N ARG A 104 9.84 11.46 8.00
CA ARG A 104 9.49 12.57 8.90
C ARG A 104 9.05 12.09 10.29
N ILE A 105 8.18 11.07 10.36
CA ILE A 105 7.74 10.53 11.66
C ILE A 105 8.92 9.88 12.38
N SER A 106 9.73 9.07 11.69
CA SER A 106 10.91 8.41 12.24
C SER A 106 11.93 9.42 12.77
N LYS A 107 12.17 10.53 12.05
CA LYS A 107 13.09 11.59 12.48
C LYS A 107 12.63 12.29 13.77
N ARG A 108 11.34 12.59 13.90
CA ARG A 108 10.78 13.16 15.12
C ARG A 108 10.91 12.20 16.30
N TYR A 109 10.64 10.92 16.06
CA TYR A 109 10.79 9.88 17.07
C TYR A 109 12.26 9.72 17.51
N SER A 110 13.22 9.66 16.58
CA SER A 110 14.64 9.51 16.90
C SER A 110 15.19 10.71 17.68
N ARG A 111 14.62 11.90 17.48
CA ARG A 111 14.96 13.13 18.22
C ARG A 111 14.23 13.26 19.56
N LYS A 112 13.45 12.25 19.95
CA LYS A 112 12.61 12.23 21.17
C LYS A 112 11.58 13.38 21.23
N GLU A 113 11.24 13.97 20.08
CA GLU A 113 10.20 15.01 19.97
C GLU A 113 8.79 14.41 20.13
N ILE A 114 8.64 13.11 19.90
CA ILE A 114 7.40 12.35 20.07
C ILE A 114 7.70 11.02 20.76
N SER A 115 6.77 10.56 21.60
CA SER A 115 6.84 9.26 22.26
C SER A 115 6.63 8.10 21.29
N ARG A 116 6.93 6.88 21.74
CA ARG A 116 6.63 5.64 20.98
C ARG A 116 5.15 5.56 20.60
N ALA A 117 4.25 5.84 21.55
CA ALA A 117 2.81 5.83 21.33
C ALA A 117 2.38 6.88 20.29
N GLN A 118 2.90 8.11 20.37
CA GLN A 118 2.62 9.16 19.39
C GLN A 118 3.16 8.80 18.00
N ALA A 119 4.35 8.22 17.90
CA ALA A 119 4.92 7.76 16.64
C ALA A 119 4.04 6.70 15.98
N ARG A 120 3.58 5.69 16.75
CA ARG A 120 2.61 4.70 16.28
C ARG A 120 1.32 5.35 15.78
N GLN A 121 0.72 6.22 16.59
CA GLN A 121 -0.51 6.93 16.24
C GLN A 121 -0.36 7.75 14.94
N HIS A 122 0.81 8.37 14.72
CA HIS A 122 1.10 9.10 13.49
C HIS A 122 1.19 8.18 12.28
N VAL A 123 1.82 7.00 12.39
CA VAL A 123 1.87 6.02 11.28
C VAL A 123 0.48 5.47 10.97
N GLU A 124 -0.31 5.12 11.98
CA GLU A 124 -1.68 4.66 11.76
C GLU A 124 -2.55 5.76 11.13
N SER A 125 -2.37 7.01 11.55
CA SER A 125 -3.06 8.17 10.95
C SER A 125 -2.63 8.39 9.50
N LEU A 126 -1.35 8.17 9.19
CA LEU A 126 -0.85 8.16 7.82
C LEU A 126 -1.55 7.09 6.99
N GLN A 127 -1.62 5.84 7.47
CA GLN A 127 -2.31 4.74 6.78
C GLN A 127 -3.80 5.07 6.55
N ARG A 128 -4.50 5.59 7.56
CA ARG A 128 -5.91 6.02 7.44
C ARG A 128 -6.07 7.14 6.40
N SER A 129 -5.20 8.14 6.43
CA SER A 129 -5.24 9.29 5.50
C SER A 129 -5.00 8.86 4.05
N LEU A 130 -3.99 8.02 3.82
CA LEU A 130 -3.67 7.49 2.49
C LEU A 130 -4.83 6.69 1.93
N ARG A 131 -5.38 5.74 2.70
CA ARG A 131 -6.58 4.98 2.30
C ARG A 131 -7.74 5.88 1.91
N LYS A 132 -8.09 6.84 2.76
CA LYS A 132 -9.18 7.79 2.49
C LYS A 132 -8.92 8.58 1.21
N LYS A 133 -7.69 9.04 0.98
CA LYS A 133 -7.31 9.79 -0.22
C LYS A 133 -7.35 8.93 -1.49
N THR A 134 -6.87 7.70 -1.42
CA THR A 134 -6.94 6.75 -2.53
C THR A 134 -8.40 6.43 -2.88
N VAL A 135 -9.21 6.05 -1.88
CA VAL A 135 -10.63 5.74 -2.07
C VAL A 135 -11.43 6.93 -2.62
N SER A 136 -11.21 8.14 -2.10
CA SER A 136 -11.90 9.35 -2.57
C SER A 136 -11.35 9.92 -3.87
N GLY A 137 -10.27 9.35 -4.42
CA GLY A 137 -9.59 9.87 -5.60
C GLY A 137 -8.87 11.20 -5.40
N LYS A 138 -8.62 11.60 -4.15
CA LYS A 138 -7.87 12.82 -3.77
C LYS A 138 -6.38 12.56 -3.56
N ILE A 139 -5.91 11.33 -3.78
CA ILE A 139 -4.48 11.03 -3.76
C ILE A 139 -3.80 11.77 -4.92
N ARG A 140 -2.65 12.39 -4.63
CA ARG A 140 -1.93 13.23 -5.60
C ARG A 140 -1.13 12.40 -6.60
N THR A 141 -0.73 11.20 -6.21
CA THR A 141 0.10 10.29 -6.99
C THR A 141 -0.82 9.35 -7.79
N LYS A 142 -1.63 9.95 -8.66
CA LYS A 142 -2.45 9.23 -9.64
C LYS A 142 -2.29 9.86 -11.01
N SER A 143 -2.38 9.06 -12.06
CA SER A 143 -2.43 9.56 -13.43
C SER A 143 -3.74 10.31 -13.71
N SER A 144 -3.82 10.94 -14.88
CA SER A 144 -5.07 11.49 -15.42
C SER A 144 -6.18 10.43 -15.54
N THR A 145 -5.82 9.18 -15.82
CA THR A 145 -6.74 8.03 -15.90
C THR A 145 -7.05 7.38 -14.55
N GLY A 146 -6.52 7.93 -13.45
CA GLY A 146 -6.73 7.41 -12.10
C GLY A 146 -5.88 6.18 -11.76
N ARG A 147 -4.85 5.83 -12.54
CA ARG A 147 -3.88 4.79 -12.14
C ARG A 147 -3.07 5.30 -10.96
N LEU A 148 -2.93 4.51 -9.89
CA LEU A 148 -2.00 4.83 -8.81
C LEU A 148 -0.57 4.84 -9.38
N CYS A 149 0.14 5.95 -9.20
CA CYS A 149 1.50 6.18 -9.73
C CYS A 149 2.49 6.34 -8.59
#